data_AF-A0A7Y4MTT1-F1
#
_entry.id   AF-A0A7Y4MTT1-F1
#
_cell.length_a   1.000
_cell.length_b   1.000
_cell.length_c   1.000
_cell.angle_alpha   90.00
_cell.angle_beta   90.00
_cell.angle_gamma   90.00
#
_symmetry.space_group_name_H-M   'P 1'
#
loop_
_entity.id
_entity.type
_entity.pdbx_description
1 polymer ?
#
loop_
_entity_poly.entity_id
_entity_poly.type
_entity_poly.pdbx_seq_one_letter_code
_entity_poly.pdbx_strand_id
1 'polypeptide(L)'
;MAESIDWDPVRELARRVEAGEALSLTAEVRALLLRSAREVGISDAEAHAAVAGVATATALLHETRRRIRDGSQRLMRALTGARRLRDAGDAAGARALLEDVLAVEQVPLYREQAELALEDLA
;
A
#
# COMPACT_ATOMS: atom_id res chain seq x y z
N MET A 1 -1.39 -6.80 -17.94
CA MET A 1 -1.27 -5.39 -17.52
C MET A 1 -2.19 -5.23 -16.34
N ALA A 2 -1.65 -5.14 -15.12
CA ALA A 2 -2.47 -4.81 -13.96
C ALA A 2 -3.16 -3.47 -14.24
N GLU A 3 -4.47 -3.44 -14.08
CA GLU A 3 -5.25 -2.20 -14.13
C GLU A 3 -4.60 -1.20 -13.18
N SER A 4 -4.26 0.01 -13.66
CA SER A 4 -3.52 0.97 -12.85
C SER A 4 -4.40 1.37 -11.66
N ILE A 5 -4.00 0.95 -10.46
CA ILE A 5 -4.75 1.27 -9.24
C ILE A 5 -4.70 2.79 -9.01
N ASP A 6 -5.86 3.43 -8.97
CA ASP A 6 -5.99 4.84 -8.63
C ASP A 6 -6.30 5.04 -7.15
N TRP A 7 -5.29 5.52 -6.41
CA TRP A 7 -5.38 5.85 -4.98
C TRP A 7 -5.58 7.34 -4.70
N ASP A 8 -5.66 8.20 -5.72
CA ASP A 8 -5.79 9.63 -5.49
C ASP A 8 -7.09 10.01 -4.78
N PRO A 9 -8.25 9.39 -5.06
CA PRO A 9 -9.47 9.65 -4.32
C PRO A 9 -9.36 9.36 -2.81
N VAL A 10 -8.74 8.24 -2.40
CA VAL A 10 -8.58 7.90 -0.98
C VAL A 10 -7.51 8.76 -0.30
N ARG A 11 -6.47 9.16 -1.04
CA ARG A 11 -5.45 10.10 -0.55
C ARG A 11 -6.03 11.48 -0.30
N GLU A 12 -6.87 11.97 -1.21
CA GLU A 12 -7.52 13.26 -1.07
C GLU A 12 -8.51 13.25 0.10
N LEU A 13 -9.31 12.18 0.23
CA LEU A 13 -10.18 12.00 1.39
C LEU A 13 -9.39 11.99 2.70
N ALA A 14 -8.28 11.25 2.78
CA ALA A 14 -7.42 11.21 3.95
C ALA A 14 -6.86 12.60 4.29
N ARG A 15 -6.38 13.33 3.28
CA ARG A 15 -5.84 14.69 3.43
C ARG A 15 -6.86 15.64 4.03
N ARG A 16 -8.12 15.58 3.59
CA ARG A 16 -9.22 16.40 4.11
C ARG A 16 -9.53 16.09 5.57
N VAL A 17 -9.61 14.80 5.92
CA VAL A 17 -9.84 14.37 7.30
C VAL A 17 -8.67 14.75 8.22
N GLU A 18 -7.42 14.61 7.75
CA GLU A 18 -6.22 15.07 8.46
C GLU A 18 -6.20 16.60 8.66
N ALA A 19 -6.81 17.36 7.74
CA ALA A 19 -6.99 18.81 7.85
C ALA A 19 -8.14 19.22 8.81
N GLY A 20 -8.83 18.26 9.43
CA GLY A 20 -9.87 18.49 10.43
C GLY A 20 -11.31 18.36 9.92
N GLU A 21 -11.53 17.96 8.66
CA GLU A 21 -12.87 17.67 8.19
C GLU A 21 -13.40 16.37 8.80
N ALA A 22 -14.65 16.39 9.28
CA ALA A 22 -15.31 15.18 9.75
C ALA A 22 -15.60 14.24 8.58
N LEU A 23 -15.29 12.96 8.74
CA LEU A 23 -15.59 11.94 7.73
C LEU A 23 -17.11 11.70 7.65
N SER A 24 -17.69 11.97 6.47
CA SER A 24 -19.10 11.65 6.17
C SER A 24 -19.20 10.29 5.48
N LEU A 25 -19.89 9.33 6.10
CA LEU A 25 -20.05 7.95 5.60
C LEU A 25 -21.17 7.80 4.57
N THR A 26 -21.07 8.51 3.44
CA THR A 26 -21.97 8.33 2.29
C THR A 26 -21.74 6.97 1.62
N ALA A 27 -22.64 6.57 0.72
CA ALA A 27 -22.49 5.33 -0.04
C ALA A 27 -21.19 5.33 -0.87
N GLU A 28 -20.83 6.47 -1.45
CA GLU A 28 -19.63 6.67 -2.26
C GLU A 28 -18.36 6.56 -1.41
N VAL A 29 -18.34 7.19 -0.22
CA VAL A 29 -17.21 7.09 0.71
C VAL A 29 -17.03 5.65 1.19
N ARG A 30 -18.14 4.95 1.50
CA ARG A 30 -18.08 3.53 1.87
C ARG A 30 -17.50 2.68 0.74
N ALA A 31 -17.98 2.86 -0.48
CA ALA A 31 -17.48 2.13 -1.64
C ALA A 31 -15.99 2.41 -1.90
N LEU A 32 -15.56 3.67 -1.75
CA LEU A 32 -14.16 4.06 -1.85
C LEU A 32 -13.30 3.35 -0.79
N LEU A 33 -13.70 3.41 0.48
CA LEU A 33 -12.96 2.78 1.58
C LEU A 33 -12.86 1.26 1.41
N LEU A 34 -13.95 0.59 1.05
CA LEU A 34 -13.95 -0.86 0.83
C LEU A 34 -13.04 -1.26 -0.33
N ARG A 35 -13.12 -0.54 -1.45
CA ARG A 35 -12.26 -0.80 -2.62
C ARG A 35 -10.78 -0.60 -2.26
N SER A 36 -10.43 0.53 -1.66
CA SER A 36 -9.05 0.85 -1.32
C SER A 36 -8.49 -0.05 -0.22
N ALA A 37 -9.31 -0.50 0.74
CA ALA A 37 -8.91 -1.47 1.75
C ALA A 37 -8.42 -2.78 1.11
N ARG A 38 -9.19 -3.32 0.16
CA ARG A 38 -8.81 -4.54 -0.58
C ARG A 38 -7.50 -4.33 -1.37
N GLU A 39 -7.35 -3.18 -2.03
CA GLU A 39 -6.14 -2.84 -2.80
C GLU A 39 -4.87 -2.75 -1.94
N VAL A 40 -5.00 -2.53 -0.61
CA VAL A 40 -3.88 -2.49 0.33
C VAL A 40 -3.78 -3.75 1.22
N GLY A 41 -4.49 -4.82 0.86
CA GLY A 41 -4.43 -6.10 1.56
C GLY A 41 -5.14 -6.12 2.92
N ILE A 42 -6.15 -5.25 3.13
CA ILE A 42 -7.07 -5.36 4.25
C ILE A 42 -8.23 -6.26 3.82
N SER A 43 -8.65 -7.17 4.70
CA SER A 43 -9.70 -8.15 4.37
C SER A 43 -11.07 -7.48 4.19
N ASP A 44 -11.90 -8.04 3.30
CA ASP A 44 -13.26 -7.54 3.10
C ASP A 44 -14.07 -7.56 4.40
N ALA A 45 -13.94 -8.58 5.23
CA ALA A 45 -14.65 -8.68 6.51
C ALA A 45 -14.26 -7.53 7.47
N GLU A 46 -12.97 -7.25 7.60
CA GLU A 46 -12.46 -6.14 8.42
C GLU A 46 -12.93 -4.79 7.89
N ALA A 47 -12.84 -4.58 6.58
CA ALA A 47 -13.25 -3.34 5.94
C ALA A 47 -14.76 -3.08 6.09
N HIS A 48 -15.61 -4.10 5.91
CA HIS A 48 -17.06 -4.01 6.09
C HIS A 48 -17.43 -3.71 7.55
N ALA A 49 -16.75 -4.33 8.52
CA ALA A 49 -16.95 -4.02 9.93
C ALA A 49 -16.56 -2.57 10.25
N ALA A 50 -15.43 -2.10 9.72
CA ALA A 50 -14.93 -0.76 9.98
C ALA A 50 -15.85 0.34 9.44
N VAL A 51 -16.47 0.15 8.27
CA VAL A 51 -17.39 1.16 7.72
C VAL A 51 -18.72 1.25 8.49
N ALA A 52 -19.01 0.40 9.48
CA ALA A 52 -20.24 0.48 10.28
C ALA A 52 -20.32 1.76 11.14
N GLY A 53 -19.20 2.39 11.47
CA GLY A 53 -19.14 3.61 12.29
C GLY A 53 -18.13 4.63 11.77
N VAL A 54 -18.39 5.92 12.03
CA VAL A 54 -17.52 7.01 11.54
C VAL A 54 -16.11 6.89 12.10
N ALA A 55 -15.96 6.65 13.41
CA ALA A 55 -14.64 6.54 14.04
C ALA A 55 -13.81 5.37 13.48
N THR A 56 -14.43 4.21 13.30
CA THR A 56 -13.78 3.01 12.75
C THR A 56 -13.48 3.17 11.26
N ALA A 57 -14.32 3.86 10.50
CA ALA A 57 -14.07 4.20 9.10
C ALA A 57 -12.93 5.19 8.93
N THR A 58 -12.81 6.18 9.83
CA THR A 58 -11.67 7.09 9.87
C THR A 58 -10.38 6.33 10.16
N ALA A 59 -10.40 5.37 11.09
CA ALA A 59 -9.24 4.51 11.34
C ALA A 59 -8.85 3.68 10.09
N LEU A 60 -9.84 3.10 9.39
CA LEU A 60 -9.61 2.38 8.12
C LEU A 60 -9.00 3.29 7.04
N LEU A 61 -9.47 4.53 6.92
CA LEU A 61 -8.94 5.53 5.99
C LEU A 61 -7.46 5.81 6.27
N HIS A 62 -7.12 6.05 7.54
CA HIS A 62 -5.73 6.31 7.93
C HIS A 62 -4.83 5.09 7.73
N GLU A 63 -5.31 3.88 8.06
CA GLU A 63 -4.57 2.64 7.82
C GLU A 63 -4.29 2.43 6.33
N THR A 64 -5.31 2.62 5.49
CA THR A 64 -5.19 2.55 4.03
C THR A 64 -4.15 3.55 3.53
N ARG A 65 -4.25 4.81 3.98
CA ARG A 65 -3.28 5.86 3.62
C ARG A 65 -1.86 5.52 4.08
N ARG A 66 -1.71 4.95 5.27
CA ARG A 66 -0.43 4.52 5.85
C ARG A 66 0.20 3.41 5.00
N ARG A 67 -0.54 2.33 4.70
CA ARG A 67 -0.03 1.21 3.89
C ARG A 67 0.45 1.66 2.51
N ILE A 68 -0.29 2.54 1.84
CA ILE A 68 0.12 3.14 0.56
C ILE A 68 1.44 3.91 0.71
N ARG A 69 1.53 4.78 1.71
CA ARG A 69 2.72 5.63 1.92
C ARG A 69 3.94 4.78 2.28
N ASP A 70 3.80 3.93 3.28
CA ASP A 70 4.91 3.18 3.87
C ASP A 70 5.40 2.09 2.91
N GLY A 71 4.48 1.40 2.24
CA GLY A 71 4.81 0.38 1.25
C GLY A 71 5.54 0.97 0.04
N SER A 72 5.08 2.11 -0.49
CA SER A 72 5.78 2.83 -1.56
C SER A 72 7.20 3.22 -1.16
N GLN A 73 7.38 3.78 0.03
CA GLN A 73 8.70 4.18 0.52
C GLN A 73 9.62 2.97 0.71
N ARG A 74 9.11 1.89 1.32
CA ARG A 74 9.86 0.65 1.54
C ARG A 74 10.34 0.07 0.21
N LEU A 75 9.43 -0.11 -0.74
CA LEU A 75 9.74 -0.66 -2.05
C LEU A 75 10.76 0.20 -2.81
N MET A 76 10.55 1.52 -2.90
CA MET A 76 11.47 2.40 -3.62
C MET A 76 12.89 2.39 -3.04
N ARG A 77 13.02 2.30 -1.71
CA ARG A 77 14.32 2.17 -1.04
C ARG A 77 14.99 0.85 -1.41
N ALA A 78 14.25 -0.27 -1.34
CA ALA A 78 14.76 -1.58 -1.69
C ALA A 78 15.18 -1.67 -3.16
N LEU A 79 14.35 -1.20 -4.10
CA LEU A 79 14.68 -1.18 -5.54
C LEU A 79 15.94 -0.36 -5.84
N THR A 80 16.06 0.82 -5.22
CA THR A 80 17.25 1.68 -5.37
C THR A 80 18.49 1.01 -4.78
N GLY A 81 18.36 0.40 -3.60
CA GLY A 81 19.44 -0.32 -2.94
C GLY A 81 19.90 -1.55 -3.72
N ALA A 82 18.96 -2.38 -4.17
CA ALA A 82 19.23 -3.58 -4.95
C ALA A 82 19.94 -3.26 -6.26
N ARG A 83 19.50 -2.21 -6.98
CA ARG A 83 20.21 -1.73 -8.18
C ARG A 83 21.66 -1.35 -7.86
N ARG A 84 21.91 -0.58 -6.80
CA ARG A 84 23.27 -0.17 -6.41
C ARG A 84 24.16 -1.36 -6.06
N LEU A 85 23.64 -2.32 -5.31
CA LEU A 85 24.39 -3.53 -4.93
C LEU A 85 24.72 -4.38 -6.14
N ARG A 86 23.75 -4.60 -7.04
CA ARG A 86 23.98 -5.29 -8.31
C ARG A 86 25.04 -4.58 -9.16
N ASP A 87 24.96 -3.26 -9.28
CA ASP A 87 25.94 -2.47 -10.06
C ASP A 87 27.36 -2.55 -9.43
N ALA A 88 27.47 -2.85 -8.14
CA ALA A 88 28.71 -3.13 -7.43
C ALA A 88 29.13 -4.62 -7.45
N GLY A 89 28.36 -5.50 -8.11
CA GLY A 89 28.61 -6.94 -8.19
C GLY A 89 28.05 -7.77 -7.03
N ASP A 90 27.37 -7.15 -6.07
CA ASP A 90 26.76 -7.83 -4.92
C ASP A 90 25.30 -8.23 -5.22
N ALA A 91 25.14 -9.30 -6.00
CA ALA A 91 23.82 -9.85 -6.33
C ALA A 91 23.10 -10.45 -5.11
N ALA A 92 23.84 -11.03 -4.16
CA ALA A 92 23.27 -11.63 -2.95
C ALA A 92 22.65 -10.56 -2.04
N GLY A 93 23.35 -9.45 -1.82
CA GLY A 93 22.83 -8.30 -1.08
C GLY A 93 21.64 -7.65 -1.79
N ALA A 94 21.67 -7.56 -3.13
CA ALA A 94 20.53 -7.05 -3.89
C ALA A 94 19.26 -7.90 -3.70
N ARG A 95 19.42 -9.24 -3.75
CA ARG A 95 18.36 -10.21 -3.50
C ARG A 95 17.78 -10.09 -2.09
N ALA A 96 18.65 -10.03 -1.07
CA ALA A 96 18.24 -9.93 0.32
C ALA A 96 17.33 -8.71 0.58
N LEU A 97 17.65 -7.55 -0.01
CA LEU A 97 16.83 -6.34 0.15
C LEU A 97 15.39 -6.51 -0.37
N LEU A 98 15.19 -7.26 -1.45
CA LEU A 98 13.86 -7.50 -2.01
C LEU A 98 13.10 -8.56 -1.21
N GLU A 99 13.79 -9.60 -0.75
CA GLU A 99 13.22 -10.61 0.15
C GLU A 99 12.75 -9.99 1.48
N ASP A 100 13.51 -9.03 2.03
CA ASP A 100 13.12 -8.28 3.23
C ASP A 100 11.82 -7.47 3.02
N VAL A 101 11.58 -6.94 1.82
CA VAL A 101 10.30 -6.29 1.49
C VAL A 101 9.18 -7.32 1.50
N LEU A 102 9.37 -8.46 0.83
CA LEU A 102 8.35 -9.50 0.71
C LEU A 102 7.98 -10.15 2.05
N ALA A 103 8.88 -10.14 3.03
CA ALA A 103 8.63 -10.64 4.37
C ALA A 103 7.61 -9.79 5.16
N VAL A 104 7.49 -8.50 4.88
CA VAL A 104 6.66 -7.56 5.67
C VAL A 104 5.55 -6.88 4.87
N GLU A 105 5.67 -6.83 3.55
CA GLU A 105 4.72 -6.12 2.70
C GLU A 105 3.40 -6.88 2.59
N GLN A 106 2.31 -6.16 2.82
CA GLN A 106 0.93 -6.67 2.76
C GLN A 106 0.17 -6.14 1.55
N VAL A 107 0.61 -5.03 0.95
CA VAL A 107 -0.03 -4.43 -0.22
C VAL A 107 0.29 -5.29 -1.46
N PRO A 108 -0.71 -5.94 -2.09
CA PRO A 108 -0.46 -6.86 -3.20
C PRO A 108 0.35 -6.26 -4.34
N LEU A 109 0.05 -5.02 -4.74
CA LEU A 109 0.77 -4.32 -5.81
C LEU A 109 2.27 -4.20 -5.52
N TYR A 110 2.64 -3.85 -4.28
CA TYR A 110 4.05 -3.66 -3.93
C TYR A 110 4.79 -4.99 -3.78
N ARG A 111 4.09 -6.05 -3.35
CA ARG A 111 4.64 -7.42 -3.35
C ARG A 111 4.95 -7.88 -4.77
N GLU A 112 3.99 -7.74 -5.69
CA GLU A 112 4.16 -8.10 -7.10
C GLU A 112 5.37 -7.36 -7.72
N GLN A 113 5.50 -6.05 -7.45
CA GLN A 113 6.63 -5.27 -7.93
C GLN A 113 7.99 -5.72 -7.36
N ALA A 114 8.03 -6.15 -6.09
CA ALA A 114 9.24 -6.70 -5.48
C ALA A 114 9.57 -8.11 -6.03
N GLU A 115 8.56 -8.95 -6.27
CA GLU A 115 8.69 -10.27 -6.90
C GLU A 115 9.26 -10.14 -8.33
N LEU A 116 8.70 -9.26 -9.16
CA LEU A 116 9.21 -8.99 -10.51
C LEU A 116 10.67 -8.49 -10.48
N ALA A 117 10.99 -7.59 -9.55
CA ALA A 117 12.36 -7.10 -9.39
C ALA A 117 13.33 -8.22 -8.94
N LEU A 118 12.84 -9.21 -8.20
CA LEU A 118 13.62 -10.36 -7.76
C LEU A 118 13.87 -11.35 -8.90
N GLU A 119 12.87 -11.55 -9.75
CA GLU A 119 12.98 -12.33 -10.99
C GLU A 119 14.00 -11.70 -11.95
N ASP A 120 14.00 -10.38 -12.09
CA ASP A 120 14.97 -9.63 -12.91
C ASP A 120 16.43 -9.73 -12.41
N LEU A 121 16.65 -10.20 -11.18
CA LEU A 121 17.99 -10.44 -10.61
C LEU A 121 18.51 -11.87 -10.85
N ALA A 122 17.64 -12.82 -11.22
CA ALA A 122 17.97 -14.24 -11.37
C ALA A 122 18.65 -14.54 -12.72
#